data_AF-A0A7V2WGA1-F1
#
_entry.id   AF-A0A7V2WGA1-F1
#
_cell.length_a   1.000
_cell.length_b   1.000
_cell.length_c   1.000
_cell.angle_alpha   90.00
_cell.angle_beta   90.00
_cell.angle_gamma   90.00
#
_symmetry.space_group_name_H-M   'P 1'
#
loop_
_entity.id
_entity.type
_entity.pdbx_description
1 polymer ?
#
loop_
_entity_poly.entity_id
_entity_poly.type
_entity_poly.pdbx_seq_one_letter_code
_entity_poly.pdbx_strand_id
1 'polypeptide(L)'
;MKKNILLLLLSSITVLGGYAFLRYAYHVTDHFPFTQEIVLIIIGTVATVLITALLLNKQTAVEIEKEQSVKFIELKTGTYEELIRRIESMFLADSVTDKDIIRLQFTTHRLAIFSSPEVLKEFFQFLETIRLSIKDGIISNDSIDVSMALAKLTVKIREDLIGDIDLIGNYSKEQIQQLIVENSNRSSKLEAH
;
A
#
# COMPACT_ATOMS: atom_id res chain seq x y z
N MET A 1 19.73 12.70 11.36
CA MET A 1 20.71 13.68 10.84
C MET A 1 22.17 13.22 10.92
N LYS A 2 22.71 12.85 12.10
CA LYS A 2 24.12 12.39 12.26
C LYS A 2 24.51 11.19 11.38
N LYS A 3 23.61 10.21 11.19
CA LYS A 3 23.85 9.00 10.37
C LYS A 3 24.02 9.34 8.87
N ASN A 4 23.26 10.30 8.36
CA ASN A 4 23.36 10.73 6.95
C ASN A 4 24.66 11.49 6.71
N ILE A 5 25.07 12.35 7.65
CA ILE A 5 26.36 13.08 7.57
C ILE A 5 27.53 12.09 7.60
N LEU A 6 27.50 11.07 8.47
CA LEU A 6 28.51 10.02 8.51
C LEU A 6 28.61 9.26 7.19
N LEU A 7 27.48 8.89 6.59
CA LEU A 7 27.41 8.21 5.30
C LEU A 7 27.97 9.07 4.16
N LEU A 8 27.69 10.37 4.18
CA LEU A 8 28.20 11.34 3.21
C LEU A 8 29.73 11.49 3.32
N LEU A 9 30.25 11.56 4.55
CA LEU A 9 31.68 11.66 4.82
C LEU A 9 32.43 10.39 4.40
N LEU A 10 31.86 9.22 4.70
CA LEU A 10 32.41 7.93 4.29
C LEU A 10 32.41 7.78 2.75
N SER A 11 31.34 8.19 2.10
CA SER A 11 31.24 8.20 0.64
C SER A 11 32.27 9.14 0.01
N SER A 12 32.44 10.35 0.56
CA SER A 12 33.42 11.32 0.10
C SER A 12 34.86 10.80 0.24
N ILE A 13 35.21 10.18 1.36
CA ILE A 13 36.51 9.54 1.57
C ILE A 13 36.73 8.39 0.58
N THR A 14 35.69 7.59 0.32
CA THR A 14 35.77 6.46 -0.63
C THR A 14 36.05 6.97 -2.06
N VAL A 15 35.37 8.03 -2.47
CA VAL A 15 35.56 8.64 -3.81
C VAL A 15 36.95 9.26 -3.93
N LEU A 16 37.37 10.05 -2.94
CA LEU A 16 38.68 10.69 -2.95
C LEU A 16 39.83 9.68 -2.88
N GLY A 17 39.69 8.65 -2.04
CA GLY A 17 40.65 7.56 -1.93
C GLY A 17 40.75 6.73 -3.21
N GLY A 18 39.61 6.40 -3.83
CA GLY A 18 39.57 5.72 -5.12
C GLY A 18 40.26 6.52 -6.23
N TYR A 19 40.01 7.83 -6.29
CA TYR A 19 40.68 8.72 -7.25
C TYR A 19 42.20 8.81 -7.02
N ALA A 20 42.65 8.95 -5.76
CA ALA A 20 44.07 8.99 -5.43
C ALA A 20 44.78 7.68 -5.77
N PHE A 21 44.15 6.53 -5.50
CA PHE A 21 44.67 5.22 -5.87
C PHE A 21 44.80 5.05 -7.39
N LEU A 22 43.77 5.43 -8.15
CA LEU A 22 43.82 5.39 -9.62
C LEU A 22 44.93 6.28 -10.17
N ARG A 23 45.08 7.50 -9.63
CA ARG A 23 46.13 8.44 -10.04
C ARG A 23 47.53 7.92 -9.73
N TYR A 24 47.71 7.27 -8.58
CA TYR A 24 48.97 6.63 -8.21
C TYR A 24 49.29 5.44 -9.12
N ALA A 25 48.32 4.57 -9.39
CA ALA A 25 48.47 3.43 -10.29
C ALA A 25 48.85 3.87 -11.71
N TYR A 26 48.27 4.97 -12.19
CA TYR A 26 48.62 5.58 -13.47
C TYR A 26 50.07 6.10 -13.47
N HIS A 27 50.47 6.84 -12.43
CA HIS A 27 51.82 7.41 -12.35
C HIS A 27 52.93 6.35 -12.25
N VAL A 28 52.69 5.25 -11.52
CA VAL A 28 53.65 4.14 -11.39
C VAL A 28 53.83 3.37 -12.70
N THR A 29 52.86 3.44 -13.61
CA THR A 29 52.91 2.77 -14.93
C THR A 29 53.40 3.67 -16.07
N ASP A 30 53.71 4.94 -15.81
CA ASP A 30 54.14 5.94 -16.81
C ASP A 30 55.37 5.52 -17.64
N HIS A 31 56.19 4.59 -17.15
CA HIS A 31 57.41 4.13 -17.84
C HIS A 31 57.23 2.82 -18.66
N PHE A 32 56.06 2.18 -18.61
CA PHE A 32 55.78 0.91 -19.30
C PHE A 32 54.42 0.96 -20.01
N PRO A 33 54.35 1.39 -21.29
CA PRO A 33 53.09 1.63 -22.00
C PRO A 33 52.19 0.39 -22.09
N PHE A 34 52.79 -0.79 -22.26
CA PHE A 34 52.05 -2.06 -22.29
C PHE A 34 51.42 -2.44 -20.95
N THR A 35 52.11 -2.19 -19.84
CA THR A 35 51.59 -2.48 -18.49
C THR A 35 50.43 -1.56 -18.13
N GLN A 36 50.50 -0.29 -18.55
CA GLN A 36 49.45 0.69 -18.33
C GLN A 36 48.12 0.30 -19.00
N GLU A 37 48.17 -0.13 -20.27
CA GLU A 37 46.98 -0.58 -21.00
C GLU A 37 46.31 -1.78 -20.33
N ILE A 38 47.11 -2.78 -19.92
CA ILE A 38 46.60 -3.98 -19.23
C ILE A 38 45.97 -3.62 -17.89
N VAL A 39 46.62 -2.75 -17.10
CA VAL A 39 46.08 -2.30 -15.82
C VAL A 39 44.75 -1.57 -16.02
N LEU A 40 44.65 -0.71 -17.03
CA LEU A 40 43.42 0.02 -17.34
C LEU A 40 42.28 -0.92 -17.78
N ILE A 41 42.58 -1.93 -18.60
CA ILE A 41 41.61 -2.96 -19.02
C ILE A 41 41.12 -3.75 -17.80
N ILE A 42 42.02 -4.16 -16.90
CA ILE A 42 41.66 -4.90 -15.69
C ILE A 42 40.78 -4.04 -14.78
N ILE A 43 41.17 -2.80 -14.51
CA ILE A 43 40.40 -1.87 -13.67
C ILE A 43 39.03 -1.60 -14.30
N GLY A 44 38.97 -1.35 -15.61
CA GLY A 44 37.73 -1.12 -16.34
C GLY A 44 36.81 -2.34 -16.29
N THR A 45 37.37 -3.54 -16.46
CA THR A 45 36.61 -4.81 -16.37
C THR A 45 36.07 -5.04 -14.97
N VAL A 46 36.92 -4.89 -13.94
CA VAL A 46 36.52 -5.04 -12.54
C VAL A 46 35.44 -4.01 -12.17
N ALA A 47 35.63 -2.74 -12.55
CA ALA A 47 34.64 -1.69 -12.33
C ALA A 47 33.31 -2.03 -13.03
N THR A 48 33.35 -2.49 -14.28
CA THR A 48 32.15 -2.85 -15.04
C THR A 48 31.41 -4.01 -14.39
N VAL A 49 32.12 -5.07 -13.97
CA VAL A 49 31.52 -6.22 -13.27
C VAL A 49 30.89 -5.77 -11.95
N LEU A 50 31.58 -4.94 -11.17
CA LEU A 50 31.06 -4.42 -9.90
C LEU A 50 29.82 -3.54 -10.10
N ILE A 51 29.84 -2.62 -11.05
CA ILE A 51 28.70 -1.76 -11.38
C ILE A 51 27.51 -2.62 -11.81
N THR A 52 27.74 -3.61 -12.69
CA THR A 52 26.68 -4.51 -13.16
C THR A 52 26.09 -5.32 -12.02
N ALA A 53 26.93 -5.87 -11.13
CA ALA A 53 26.47 -6.60 -9.96
C ALA A 53 25.63 -5.71 -9.01
N LEU A 54 26.04 -4.46 -8.81
CA LEU A 54 25.30 -3.49 -7.99
C LEU A 54 23.95 -3.14 -8.62
N LEU A 55 23.92 -2.87 -9.93
CA LEU A 55 22.69 -2.55 -10.66
C LEU A 55 21.71 -3.72 -10.65
N LEU A 56 22.19 -4.95 -10.89
CA LEU A 56 21.36 -6.14 -10.86
C LEU A 56 20.76 -6.37 -9.48
N ASN A 57 21.57 -6.29 -8.42
CA ASN A 57 21.09 -6.43 -7.05
C ASN A 57 20.03 -5.37 -6.71
N LYS A 58 20.26 -4.11 -7.09
CA LYS A 58 19.29 -3.04 -6.84
C LYS A 58 17.98 -3.26 -7.60
N GLN A 59 18.04 -3.71 -8.85
CA GLN A 59 16.86 -4.03 -9.64
C GLN A 59 16.09 -5.21 -9.02
N THR A 60 16.78 -6.30 -8.65
CA THR A 60 16.17 -7.45 -7.98
C THR A 60 15.48 -7.04 -6.67
N ALA A 61 16.13 -6.21 -5.85
CA ALA A 61 15.53 -5.72 -4.61
C ALA A 61 14.26 -4.91 -4.86
N VAL A 62 14.27 -4.03 -5.86
CA VAL A 62 13.09 -3.23 -6.25
C VAL A 62 11.96 -4.12 -6.77
N GLU A 63 12.26 -5.13 -7.60
CA GLU A 63 11.23 -6.04 -8.10
C GLU A 63 10.62 -6.88 -6.97
N ILE A 64 11.43 -7.36 -6.02
CA ILE A 64 10.94 -8.08 -4.83
C ILE A 64 10.01 -7.18 -4.00
N GLU A 65 10.42 -5.94 -3.73
CA GLU A 65 9.62 -4.97 -2.97
C GLU A 65 8.27 -4.70 -3.68
N LYS A 66 8.30 -4.55 -5.01
CA LYS A 66 7.11 -4.40 -5.84
C LYS A 66 6.21 -5.63 -5.77
N GLU A 67 6.74 -6.84 -5.92
CA GLU A 67 5.96 -8.08 -5.82
C GLU A 67 5.29 -8.22 -4.44
N GLN A 68 6.02 -7.90 -3.37
CA GLN A 68 5.48 -7.91 -2.00
C GLN A 68 4.35 -6.89 -1.84
N SER A 69 4.53 -5.68 -2.38
CA SER A 69 3.49 -4.64 -2.36
C SER A 69 2.24 -5.08 -3.11
N VAL A 70 2.38 -5.69 -4.29
CA VAL A 70 1.25 -6.20 -5.08
C VAL A 70 0.49 -7.26 -4.29
N LYS A 71 1.18 -8.27 -3.74
CA LYS A 71 0.55 -9.31 -2.91
C LYS A 71 -0.19 -8.73 -1.70
N PHE A 72 0.38 -7.71 -1.07
CA PHE A 72 -0.27 -7.05 0.07
C PHE A 72 -1.55 -6.30 -0.36
N ILE A 73 -1.52 -5.60 -1.49
CA ILE A 73 -2.70 -4.93 -2.06
C ILE A 73 -3.78 -5.95 -2.46
N GLU A 74 -3.39 -7.08 -3.05
CA GLU A 74 -4.33 -8.17 -3.38
C GLU A 74 -5.00 -8.73 -2.12
N LEU A 75 -4.23 -9.00 -1.05
CA LEU A 75 -4.78 -9.47 0.23
C LEU A 75 -5.75 -8.45 0.86
N LYS A 76 -5.40 -7.16 0.83
CA LYS A 76 -6.30 -6.08 1.29
C LYS A 76 -7.60 -6.08 0.47
N THR A 77 -7.47 -6.04 -0.86
CA THR A 77 -8.61 -5.97 -1.78
C THR A 77 -9.55 -7.16 -1.59
N GLY A 78 -9.01 -8.39 -1.54
CA GLY A 78 -9.81 -9.58 -1.30
C GLY A 78 -10.50 -9.60 0.07
N THR A 79 -9.84 -9.09 1.11
CA THR A 79 -10.45 -8.97 2.44
C THR A 79 -11.59 -7.95 2.47
N TYR A 80 -11.43 -6.81 1.79
CA TYR A 80 -12.48 -5.79 1.68
C TYR A 80 -13.65 -6.24 0.81
N GLU A 81 -13.39 -6.94 -0.30
CA GLU A 81 -14.44 -7.51 -1.15
C GLU A 81 -15.25 -8.57 -0.38
N GLU A 82 -14.58 -9.43 0.38
CA GLU A 82 -15.23 -10.41 1.24
C GLU A 82 -16.08 -9.74 2.32
N LEU A 83 -15.59 -8.65 2.92
CA LEU A 83 -16.35 -7.85 3.89
C LEU A 83 -17.64 -7.30 3.26
N ILE A 84 -17.54 -6.65 2.10
CA ILE A 84 -18.69 -6.05 1.41
C ILE A 84 -19.72 -7.12 1.04
N ARG A 85 -19.27 -8.26 0.50
CA ARG A 85 -20.13 -9.39 0.15
C ARG A 85 -20.84 -9.98 1.36
N ARG A 86 -20.17 -10.03 2.51
CA ARG A 86 -20.78 -10.48 3.78
C ARG A 86 -21.83 -9.50 4.26
N ILE A 87 -21.54 -8.20 4.22
CA ILE A 87 -22.52 -7.15 4.53
C ILE A 87 -23.75 -7.32 3.63
N GLU A 88 -23.57 -7.39 2.32
CA GLU A 88 -24.65 -7.63 1.35
C GLU A 88 -25.48 -8.87 1.71
N SER A 89 -24.83 -10.01 1.99
CA SER A 89 -25.54 -11.24 2.36
C SER A 89 -26.36 -11.12 3.65
N MET A 90 -25.91 -10.29 4.61
CA MET A 90 -26.66 -10.03 5.84
C MET A 90 -27.89 -9.16 5.58
N PHE A 91 -27.82 -8.22 4.64
CA PHE A 91 -28.97 -7.38 4.24
C PHE A 91 -29.98 -8.11 3.36
N LEU A 92 -29.55 -9.11 2.59
CA LEU A 92 -30.43 -9.93 1.77
C LEU A 92 -31.08 -11.09 2.56
N ALA A 93 -30.59 -11.42 3.74
CA ALA A 93 -31.12 -12.50 4.55
C ALA A 93 -32.36 -12.05 5.35
N ASP A 94 -33.38 -12.92 5.43
CA ASP A 94 -34.61 -12.67 6.20
C ASP A 94 -34.37 -12.49 7.71
N SER A 95 -33.25 -13.00 8.23
CA SER A 95 -32.83 -12.82 9.62
C SER A 95 -31.32 -12.97 9.78
N VAL A 96 -30.74 -12.20 10.70
CA VAL A 96 -29.33 -12.31 11.06
C VAL A 96 -29.15 -13.42 12.10
N THR A 97 -28.29 -14.39 11.82
CA THR A 97 -28.05 -15.52 12.74
C THR A 97 -26.81 -15.29 13.62
N ASP A 98 -26.70 -16.00 14.75
CA ASP A 98 -25.50 -15.98 15.61
C ASP A 98 -24.22 -16.35 14.84
N LYS A 99 -24.34 -17.19 13.81
CA LYS A 99 -23.21 -17.56 12.94
C LYS A 99 -22.70 -16.37 12.14
N ASP A 100 -23.58 -15.45 11.74
CA ASP A 100 -23.21 -14.25 10.99
C ASP A 100 -22.46 -13.27 11.88
N ILE A 101 -22.88 -13.14 13.15
CA ILE A 101 -22.17 -12.35 14.17
C ILE A 101 -20.77 -12.90 14.43
N ILE A 102 -20.63 -14.23 14.62
CA ILE A 102 -19.32 -14.87 14.81
C ILE A 102 -18.43 -14.64 13.58
N ARG A 103 -18.97 -14.78 12.37
CA ARG A 103 -18.24 -14.52 11.12
C ARG A 103 -17.76 -13.07 11.03
N LEU A 104 -18.58 -12.12 11.45
CA LEU A 104 -18.25 -10.70 11.46
C LEU A 104 -17.11 -10.38 12.44
N GLN A 105 -17.07 -11.05 13.59
CA GLN A 105 -15.94 -10.97 14.53
C GLN A 105 -14.63 -11.48 13.91
N PHE A 106 -14.66 -12.62 13.20
CA PHE A 106 -13.49 -13.10 12.47
C PHE A 106 -13.05 -12.14 11.37
N THR A 107 -13.99 -11.53 10.63
CA THR A 107 -13.68 -10.49 9.65
C THR A 107 -13.04 -9.26 10.31
N THR A 108 -13.51 -8.88 11.50
CA THR A 108 -12.91 -7.78 12.30
C THR A 108 -11.43 -8.07 12.62
N HIS A 109 -11.14 -9.28 13.10
CA HIS A 109 -9.75 -9.68 13.38
C HIS A 109 -8.89 -9.73 12.11
N ARG A 110 -9.44 -10.17 10.98
CA ARG A 110 -8.72 -10.17 9.71
C ARG A 110 -8.44 -8.76 9.22
N LEU A 111 -9.41 -7.85 9.28
CA LEU A 111 -9.22 -6.43 8.97
C LEU A 111 -8.08 -5.84 9.80
N ALA A 112 -8.02 -6.15 11.10
CA ALA A 112 -7.00 -5.62 12.00
C ALA A 112 -5.54 -5.97 11.62
N ILE A 113 -5.32 -6.99 10.80
CA ILE A 113 -3.97 -7.39 10.37
C ILE A 113 -3.42 -6.47 9.26
N PHE A 114 -4.29 -5.98 8.36
CA PHE A 114 -3.86 -5.32 7.13
C PHE A 114 -4.43 -3.91 6.95
N SER A 115 -5.55 -3.59 7.58
CA SER A 115 -6.27 -2.31 7.39
C SER A 115 -5.67 -1.18 8.19
N SER A 116 -5.83 0.04 7.69
CA SER A 116 -5.48 1.25 8.44
C SER A 116 -6.35 1.44 9.69
N PRO A 117 -5.84 2.13 10.73
CA PRO A 117 -6.61 2.46 11.92
C PRO A 117 -7.92 3.21 11.62
N GLU A 118 -7.93 4.04 10.58
CA GLU A 118 -9.08 4.81 10.12
C GLU A 118 -10.19 3.89 9.60
N VAL A 119 -9.84 2.85 8.84
CA VAL A 119 -10.79 1.85 8.36
C VAL A 119 -11.39 1.07 9.53
N LEU A 120 -10.57 0.65 10.50
CA LEU A 120 -11.05 -0.08 11.68
C LEU A 120 -12.04 0.75 12.51
N LYS A 121 -11.75 2.04 12.67
CA LYS A 121 -12.62 2.97 13.38
C LYS A 121 -13.98 3.13 12.69
N GLU A 122 -14.00 3.37 11.38
CA GLU A 122 -15.26 3.49 10.62
C GLU A 122 -16.01 2.16 10.57
N PHE A 123 -15.29 1.04 10.46
CA PHE A 123 -15.92 -0.28 10.50
C PHE A 123 -16.62 -0.54 11.84
N PHE A 124 -16.00 -0.16 12.97
CA PHE A 124 -16.63 -0.26 14.28
C PHE A 124 -17.90 0.62 14.37
N GLN A 125 -17.87 1.84 13.85
CA GLN A 125 -19.06 2.71 13.81
C GLN A 125 -20.18 2.12 12.95
N PHE A 126 -19.82 1.49 11.83
CA PHE A 126 -20.75 0.76 10.98
C PHE A 126 -21.39 -0.43 11.72
N LEU A 127 -20.61 -1.21 12.48
CA LEU A 127 -21.14 -2.31 13.30
C LEU A 127 -22.13 -1.82 14.36
N GLU A 128 -21.83 -0.71 15.04
CA GLU A 128 -22.76 -0.10 16.01
C GLU A 128 -24.05 0.38 15.34
N THR A 129 -23.94 0.97 14.15
CA THR A 129 -25.11 1.41 13.37
C THR A 129 -25.99 0.21 13.01
N ILE A 130 -25.40 -0.87 12.49
CA ILE A 130 -26.12 -2.11 12.20
C ILE A 130 -26.79 -2.68 13.46
N ARG A 131 -26.07 -2.73 14.59
CA ARG A 131 -26.60 -3.26 15.84
C ARG A 131 -27.82 -2.48 16.33
N LEU A 132 -27.87 -1.17 16.10
CA LEU A 132 -29.02 -0.34 16.44
C LEU A 132 -30.18 -0.51 15.44
N SER A 133 -29.88 -0.76 14.17
CA SER A 133 -30.88 -0.98 13.11
C SER A 133 -31.50 -2.39 13.14
N ILE A 134 -30.83 -3.37 13.74
CA ILE A 134 -31.36 -4.72 13.98
C ILE A 134 -32.17 -4.70 15.28
N LYS A 135 -33.49 -4.85 15.18
CA LYS A 135 -34.38 -5.04 16.33
C LYS A 135 -35.08 -6.40 16.20
N ASP A 136 -34.95 -7.25 17.21
CA ASP A 136 -35.52 -8.61 17.22
C ASP A 136 -35.09 -9.50 16.02
N GLY A 137 -33.88 -9.29 15.50
CA GLY A 137 -33.33 -10.07 14.38
C GLY A 137 -33.79 -9.63 12.99
N ILE A 138 -34.67 -8.63 12.92
CA ILE A 138 -35.18 -8.01 11.69
C ILE A 138 -34.49 -6.66 11.50
N ILE A 139 -33.97 -6.44 10.30
CA ILE A 139 -33.40 -5.16 9.90
C ILE A 139 -34.58 -4.19 9.72
N SER A 140 -34.71 -3.23 10.63
CA SER A 140 -35.67 -2.14 10.53
C SER A 140 -35.44 -1.33 9.24
N ASN A 141 -36.47 -0.69 8.70
CA ASN A 141 -36.43 0.10 7.46
C ASN A 141 -35.55 1.38 7.53
N ASP A 142 -34.64 1.49 8.51
CA ASP A 142 -33.59 2.51 8.59
C ASP A 142 -32.41 2.19 7.65
N SER A 143 -32.74 1.80 6.41
CA SER A 143 -31.79 1.49 5.34
C SER A 143 -30.86 2.67 5.03
N ILE A 144 -31.31 3.89 5.29
CA ILE A 144 -30.59 5.15 5.03
C ILE A 144 -29.38 5.30 5.95
N ASP A 145 -29.52 5.06 7.26
CA ASP A 145 -28.43 5.23 8.23
C ASP A 145 -27.33 4.20 8.03
N VAL A 146 -27.72 2.95 7.75
CA VAL A 146 -26.79 1.88 7.37
C VAL A 146 -26.09 2.24 6.05
N SER A 147 -26.83 2.67 5.03
CA SER A 147 -26.26 3.03 3.73
C SER A 147 -25.22 4.14 3.88
N MET A 148 -25.51 5.15 4.69
CA MET A 148 -24.60 6.25 5.00
C MET A 148 -23.35 5.76 5.77
N ALA A 149 -23.52 4.86 6.74
CA ALA A 149 -22.40 4.26 7.46
C ALA A 149 -21.51 3.41 6.53
N LEU A 150 -22.11 2.64 5.62
CA LEU A 150 -21.38 1.89 4.59
C LEU A 150 -20.65 2.82 3.62
N ALA A 151 -21.23 3.96 3.25
CA ALA A 151 -20.58 4.95 2.40
C ALA A 151 -19.32 5.53 3.06
N LYS A 152 -19.40 5.90 4.35
CA LYS A 152 -18.24 6.38 5.12
C LYS A 152 -17.14 5.33 5.20
N LEU A 153 -17.50 4.08 5.48
CA LEU A 153 -16.57 2.96 5.48
C LEU A 153 -15.91 2.77 4.10
N THR A 154 -16.69 2.87 3.01
CA THR A 154 -16.20 2.74 1.63
C THR A 154 -15.18 3.83 1.29
N VAL A 155 -15.40 5.07 1.75
CA VAL A 155 -14.41 6.16 1.59
C VAL A 155 -13.08 5.79 2.24
N LYS A 156 -13.10 5.27 3.48
CA LYS A 156 -11.87 4.88 4.17
C LYS A 156 -11.19 3.66 3.57
N ILE A 157 -11.95 2.69 3.08
CA ILE A 157 -11.41 1.54 2.35
C ILE A 157 -10.70 2.02 1.07
N ARG A 158 -11.31 2.94 0.32
CA ARG A 158 -10.69 3.51 -0.90
C ARG A 158 -9.41 4.27 -0.58
N GLU A 159 -9.44 5.14 0.44
CA GLU A 159 -8.25 5.86 0.90
C GLU A 159 -7.11 4.89 1.28
N ASP A 160 -7.43 3.79 1.96
CA ASP A 160 -6.44 2.78 2.37
C ASP A 160 -5.88 1.93 1.21
N LEU A 161 -6.64 1.75 0.13
CA LEU A 161 -6.24 0.96 -1.04
C LEU A 161 -5.49 1.78 -2.09
N ILE A 162 -5.99 2.97 -2.43
CA ILE A 162 -5.54 3.75 -3.59
C ILE A 162 -5.33 5.24 -3.28
N GLY A 163 -5.26 5.64 -2.00
CA GLY A 163 -5.19 7.05 -1.59
C GLY A 163 -4.06 7.86 -2.23
N ASP A 164 -2.91 7.24 -2.51
CA ASP A 164 -1.79 7.89 -3.20
C ASP A 164 -2.00 8.03 -4.71
N ILE A 165 -2.80 7.14 -5.32
CA ILE A 165 -3.16 7.18 -6.74
C ILE A 165 -4.23 8.24 -6.98
N ASP A 166 -5.18 8.39 -6.05
CA ASP A 166 -6.22 9.42 -6.12
C ASP A 166 -5.64 10.85 -6.12
N LEU A 167 -4.42 11.07 -5.58
CA LEU A 167 -3.71 12.35 -5.65
C LEU A 167 -3.27 12.74 -7.08
N ILE A 168 -3.18 11.76 -7.98
CA ILE A 168 -2.77 11.95 -9.38
C ILE A 168 -4.01 12.23 -10.27
N GLY A 169 -5.21 11.96 -9.77
CA GLY A 169 -6.46 12.10 -10.52
C GLY A 169 -6.98 13.54 -10.64
N ASN A 170 -7.97 13.72 -11.53
CA ASN A 170 -8.66 15.01 -11.75
C ASN A 170 -9.64 15.38 -10.62
N TYR A 171 -9.81 14.52 -9.61
CA TYR A 171 -10.75 14.73 -8.52
C TYR A 171 -9.98 14.90 -7.21
N SER A 172 -10.33 15.95 -6.46
CA SER A 172 -9.88 16.12 -5.08
C SER A 172 -10.45 15.04 -4.16
N LYS A 173 -9.81 14.84 -3.00
CA LYS A 173 -10.28 13.89 -1.97
C LYS A 173 -11.70 14.20 -1.53
N GLU A 174 -12.01 15.48 -1.37
CA GLU A 174 -13.33 15.98 -0.97
C GLU A 174 -14.39 15.66 -2.02
N GLN A 175 -14.07 15.81 -3.32
CA GLN A 175 -14.98 15.47 -4.41
C GLN A 175 -15.26 13.96 -4.48
N ILE A 176 -14.23 13.12 -4.30
CA ILE A 176 -14.39 11.66 -4.29
C ILE A 176 -15.28 11.23 -3.13
N GLN A 177 -15.05 11.78 -1.93
CA GLN A 177 -15.89 11.52 -0.76
C GLN A 177 -17.35 11.93 -1.02
N GLN A 178 -17.57 13.13 -1.57
CA GLN A 178 -18.91 13.61 -1.92
C GLN A 178 -19.60 12.68 -2.92
N LEU A 179 -18.92 12.25 -3.98
CA LEU A 179 -19.48 11.35 -4.99
C LEU A 179 -19.88 9.99 -4.40
N ILE A 180 -19.06 9.41 -3.53
CA ILE A 180 -19.36 8.12 -2.89
C ILE A 180 -20.60 8.25 -1.99
N VAL A 181 -20.66 9.30 -1.17
CA VAL A 181 -21.79 9.56 -0.27
C VAL A 181 -23.06 9.88 -1.07
N GLU A 182 -22.97 10.69 -2.11
CA GLU A 182 -24.11 11.03 -2.97
C GLU A 182 -24.66 9.79 -3.69
N ASN A 183 -23.79 8.94 -4.24
CA ASN A 183 -24.19 7.70 -4.88
C ASN A 183 -24.90 6.75 -3.90
N SER A 184 -24.37 6.58 -2.69
CA SER A 184 -25.02 5.78 -1.64
C SER A 184 -26.41 6.32 -1.30
N ASN A 185 -26.54 7.64 -1.13
CA ASN A 185 -27.82 8.29 -0.86
C ASN A 185 -28.83 8.09 -2.00
N ARG A 186 -28.39 8.22 -3.27
CA ARG A 186 -29.26 8.01 -4.43
C ARG A 186 -29.69 6.55 -4.55
N SER A 187 -28.78 5.60 -4.35
CA SER A 187 -29.08 4.17 -4.39
C SER A 187 -30.07 3.74 -3.31
N SER A 188 -29.94 4.27 -2.08
CA SER A 188 -30.90 3.96 -0.99
C SER A 188 -32.33 4.46 -1.26
N LYS A 189 -32.49 5.45 -2.14
CA LYS A 189 -33.80 6.02 -2.52
C LYS A 189 -34.45 5.32 -3.71
N LEU A 190 -33.79 4.32 -4.31
CA LEU A 190 -34.34 3.54 -5.43
C LEU A 190 -35.36 2.48 -4.96
N GLU A 191 -36.06 2.69 -3.84
CA GLU A 191 -37.09 1.76 -3.36
C GLU A 191 -38.10 1.47 -4.48
N ALA A 192 -38.31 0.17 -4.73
CA ALA A 192 -39.05 -0.35 -5.87
C ALA A 192 -40.52 0.08 -5.83
N HIS A 193 -40.98 0.69 -6.92
CA HIS A 193 -42.39 0.70 -7.31
C HIS A 193 -42.87 -0.71 -7.70
#